data_AF-A0AAV6A514-F1
#
_entry.id   AF-A0AAV6A514-F1
#
_cell.length_a   1.000
_cell.length_b   1.000
_cell.length_c   1.000
_cell.angle_alpha   90.00
_cell.angle_beta   90.00
_cell.angle_gamma   90.00
#
_symmetry.space_group_name_H-M   'P 1'
#
loop_
_entity.id
_entity.type
_entity.pdbx_description
1 polymer ?
#
loop_
_entity_poly.entity_id
_entity_poly.type
_entity_poly.pdbx_seq_one_letter_code
_entity_poly.pdbx_strand_id
1 'polypeptide(L)' 'MSRYAINSLLYHLKKDPALRARFIENPAAAIADADLTDEERAAFRAGDMRKINELGGYLHLVMSIPKIGTHGGH' A
#
# COMPACT_ATOMS: atom_id res chain seq x y z
N MET A 1 10.25 10.68 -5.24
CA MET A 1 10.53 9.52 -6.12
C MET A 1 9.23 9.05 -6.75
N SER A 2 9.32 8.16 -7.74
CA SER A 2 8.38 8.07 -8.85
C SER A 2 7.10 7.32 -8.50
N ARG A 3 5.93 7.87 -8.90
CA ARG A 3 4.59 7.23 -8.90
C ARG A 3 4.61 5.77 -9.37
N TYR A 4 5.62 5.37 -10.14
CA TYR A 4 5.87 4.01 -10.60
C TYR A 4 6.04 3.00 -9.46
N ALA A 5 6.73 3.35 -8.36
CA ALA A 5 6.98 2.44 -7.25
C ALA A 5 5.69 2.11 -6.47
N ILE A 6 4.89 3.13 -6.16
CA ILE A 6 3.56 2.97 -5.54
C ILE A 6 2.67 2.07 -6.39
N ASN A 7 2.57 2.35 -7.69
CA ASN A 7 1.68 1.61 -8.57
C ASN A 7 2.15 0.17 -8.81
N SER A 8 3.47 -0.06 -8.89
CA SER A 8 4.04 -1.40 -8.95
C SER A 8 3.74 -2.20 -7.68
N LEU A 9 3.88 -1.58 -6.49
CA LEU A 9 3.56 -2.24 -5.24
C LEU A 9 2.07 -2.56 -5.12
N LEU A 10 1.20 -1.61 -5.48
CA LEU A 10 -0.25 -1.85 -5.52
C LEU A 10 -0.62 -3.00 -6.47
N TYR A 11 0.05 -3.09 -7.62
CA TYR A 11 -0.14 -4.19 -8.57
C TYR A 11 0.34 -5.52 -7.99
N HIS A 12 1.49 -5.56 -7.31
CA HIS A 12 1.98 -6.76 -6.63
C HIS A 12 1.06 -7.20 -5.49
N LEU A 13 0.57 -6.27 -4.67
CA LEU A 13 -0.40 -6.57 -3.60
C LEU A 13 -1.73 -7.10 -4.15
N LYS A 14 -2.13 -6.66 -5.34
CA LYS A 14 -3.31 -7.18 -6.03
C LYS A 14 -3.08 -8.58 -6.59
N LYS A 15 -1.94 -8.82 -7.23
CA LYS A 15 -1.65 -10.06 -7.97
C LYS A 15 -1.16 -11.19 -7.06
N ASP A 16 -0.42 -10.86 -6.01
CA ASP A 16 0.27 -11.81 -5.14
C ASP A 16 -0.45 -11.92 -3.78
N PRO A 17 -1.22 -13.00 -3.55
CA PRO A 17 -1.96 -13.18 -2.31
C PRO A 17 -1.05 -13.43 -1.10
N ALA A 18 0.18 -13.96 -1.30
CA ALA A 18 1.12 -14.21 -0.21
C ALA A 18 1.76 -12.89 0.28
N LEU A 19 2.13 -12.00 -0.64
CA LEU A 19 2.55 -10.64 -0.32
C LEU A 19 1.42 -9.88 0.36
N ARG A 20 0.18 -10.05 -0.10
CA ARG A 20 -0.99 -9.43 0.54
C ARG A 20 -1.20 -9.94 1.96
N ALA A 21 -1.08 -11.24 2.20
CA ALA A 21 -1.16 -11.82 3.55
C ALA A 21 -0.06 -11.25 4.45
N ARG A 22 1.18 -11.22 3.97
CA ARG A 22 2.31 -10.60 4.67
C ARG A 22 2.10 -9.12 4.96
N PHE A 23 1.52 -8.38 4.02
CA PHE A 23 1.20 -6.97 4.20
C PHE A 23 0.12 -6.76 5.28
N ILE A 24 -0.83 -7.68 5.39
CA ILE A 24 -1.87 -7.65 6.43
C ILE A 24 -1.27 -7.97 7.81
N GLU A 25 -0.35 -8.94 7.89
CA GLU A 25 0.28 -9.33 9.15
C GLU A 25 1.36 -8.34 9.60
N ASN A 26 2.16 -7.84 8.65
CA ASN A 26 3.25 -6.91 8.92
C ASN A 26 3.52 -6.00 7.70
N PRO A 27 2.79 -4.89 7.57
CA PRO A 27 2.94 -3.98 6.43
C PRO A 27 4.34 -3.37 6.37
N ALA A 28 4.99 -3.14 7.52
CA ALA A 28 6.34 -2.58 7.57
C ALA A 28 7.38 -3.51 6.96
N ALA A 29 7.29 -4.82 7.23
CA ALA A 29 8.17 -5.83 6.64
C ALA A 29 7.86 -6.08 5.16
N ALA A 30 6.57 -6.08 4.78
CA ALA A 30 6.14 -6.33 3.41
C ALA A 30 6.60 -5.26 2.40
N ILE A 31 6.82 -4.02 2.86
CA ILE A 31 7.26 -2.89 2.01
C ILE A 31 8.69 -2.42 2.33
N ALA A 32 9.43 -3.13 3.18
CA ALA A 32 10.80 -2.77 3.55
C ALA A 32 11.73 -2.77 2.33
N ASP A 33 11.54 -3.74 1.44
CA ASP A 33 12.32 -3.91 0.20
C ASP A 33 11.80 -3.04 -0.96
N ALA A 34 10.63 -2.41 -0.81
CA ALA A 34 10.08 -1.56 -1.84
C ALA A 34 10.84 -0.22 -1.91
N ASP A 35 11.08 0.27 -3.13
CA ASP A 35 11.71 1.56 -3.43
C ASP A 35 10.74 2.73 -3.17
N LEU A 36 10.33 2.86 -1.91
CA LEU A 36 9.41 3.86 -1.41
C LEU A 36 10.16 4.86 -0.54
N THR A 37 9.78 6.13 -0.65
CA THR A 37 10.14 7.18 0.29
C THR A 37 9.52 6.92 1.67
N ASP A 38 10.07 7.56 2.70
CA ASP A 38 9.51 7.47 4.05
C ASP A 38 8.04 7.91 4.14
N GLU A 39 7.64 8.93 3.37
CA GLU A 39 6.25 9.40 3.34
C GLU A 39 5.30 8.34 2.73
N GLU A 40 5.73 7.70 1.63
CA GLU A 40 4.96 6.62 1.00
C GLU A 40 4.88 5.41 1.92
N ARG A 41 5.98 4.99 2.54
CA ARG A 41 5.99 3.89 3.50
C ARG A 41 5.08 4.17 4.69
N ALA A 42 5.08 5.40 5.20
CA ALA A 42 4.18 5.80 6.29
C ALA A 42 2.71 5.67 5.86
N ALA A 43 2.35 6.12 4.66
CA ALA A 43 1.00 6.02 4.13
C ALA A 43 0.53 4.55 3.99
N PHE A 44 1.40 3.66 3.48
CA PHE A 44 1.11 2.22 3.41
C PHE A 44 0.99 1.56 4.78
N ARG A 45 1.87 1.90 5.74
CA ARG A 45 1.80 1.38 7.11
C ARG A 45 0.53 1.83 7.83
N ALA A 46 0.13 3.09 7.63
CA ALA A 46 -1.09 3.66 8.21
C ALA A 46 -2.37 3.16 7.53
N GLY A 47 -2.27 2.52 6.36
CA GLY A 47 -3.45 2.18 5.54
C GLY A 47 -4.16 3.43 5.00
N ASP A 48 -3.47 4.56 4.90
CA ASP A 48 -4.09 5.82 4.46
C ASP A 48 -4.24 5.82 2.93
N MET A 49 -5.34 5.23 2.47
CA MET A 49 -5.71 5.15 1.06
C MET A 49 -5.78 6.52 0.39
N ARG A 50 -6.20 7.56 1.13
CA ARG A 50 -6.29 8.92 0.60
C ARG A 50 -4.90 9.47 0.36
N LYS A 51 -4.01 9.34 1.35
CA LYS A 51 -2.61 9.76 1.22
C LYS A 51 -1.88 8.98 0.12
N ILE A 52 -2.11 7.67 0.00
CA ILE A 52 -1.56 6.85 -1.10
C ILE A 52 -2.04 7.37 -2.46
N ASN A 53 -3.31 7.78 -2.58
CA ASN A 53 -3.84 8.37 -3.80
C ASN A 53 -3.25 9.76 -4.10
N GLU A 54 -3.11 10.62 -3.08
CA GLU A 54 -2.48 11.95 -3.18
C GLU A 54 -1.02 11.85 -3.64
N LEU A 55 -0.29 10.81 -3.20
CA LEU A 55 1.09 10.51 -3.62
C LEU A 55 1.17 9.92 -5.04
N GLY A 56 0.03 9.70 -5.70
CA GLY A 56 -0.06 9.26 -7.10
C GLY A 56 -0.31 7.76 -7.29
N GLY A 57 -0.79 7.06 -6.26
CA GLY A 57 -1.34 5.71 -6.38
C GLY A 57 -2.69 5.71 -7.10
N TYR A 58 -2.87 4.79 -8.04
CA TYR A 58 -4.13 4.67 -8.77
C TYR A 58 -5.28 4.24 -7.85
N LEU A 59 -6.30 5.09 -7.73
CA LEU A 59 -7.47 4.86 -6.87
C LEU A 59 -8.16 3.51 -7.13
N HIS A 60 -8.22 3.07 -8.39
CA HIS A 60 -8.82 1.78 -8.77
C HIS A 60 -8.04 0.55 -8.26
N LEU A 61 -6.71 0.65 -8.09
CA LEU A 61 -5.91 -0.41 -7.48
C LEU A 61 -6.04 -0.40 -5.96
N VAL A 62 -6.08 0.79 -5.36
CA VAL A 62 -6.27 0.99 -3.91
C VAL A 62 -7.61 0.40 -3.46
N MET A 63 -8.70 0.71 -4.17
CA MET A 63 -10.04 0.17 -3.88
C MET A 63 -10.16 -1.35 -4.08
N SER A 64 -9.28 -1.96 -4.88
CA SER A 64 -9.29 -3.40 -5.16
C SER A 64 -8.58 -4.23 -4.08
N ILE A 65 -7.99 -3.61 -3.04
CA ILE A 65 -7.30 -4.31 -1.94
C ILE A 65 -8.14 -4.20 -0.66
N PRO A 66 -8.95 -5.23 -0.32
CA PRO A 66 -10.00 -5.19 0.71
C PRO A 66 -9.60 -4.81 2.15
N LYS A 67 -8.31 -4.64 2.46
CA LYS A 67 -7.84 -4.45 3.85
C LYS A 67 -6.96 -3.22 4.09
N ILE A 68 -6.56 -2.49 3.03
CA ILE A 68 -5.81 -1.23 3.23
C ILE A 68 -6.71 -0.17 3.88
N GLY A 69 -8.04 -0.27 3.78
CA GLY A 69 -9.01 0.69 4.33
C GLY A 69 -9.55 0.35 5.73
N THR A 70 -8.79 -0.31 6.60
CA THR A 70 -9.27 -0.68 7.95
C THR A 70 -8.51 0.03 9.05
N HIS A 71 -8.71 1.35 9.16
CA HIS A 71 -8.58 2.05 10.44
C HIS A 71 -9.62 3.17 10.55
N GLY A 72 -10.87 2.73 10.68
CA GLY A 72 -11.91 3.49 11.35
C GLY A 72 -12.34 2.65 12.54
N GLY A 73 -11.67 2.85 13.68
CA GLY A 73 -12.07 2.24 14.94
C GLY A 73 -13.48 2.68 15.32
N HIS A 74 -14.24 1.74 15.84
CA HIS A 74 -15.40 1.98 16.67
C HIS A 74 -15.31 1.05 17.88
#